data_AF-A0A7C4BLW2-F1
#
_entry.id   AF-A0A7C4BLW2-F1
#
_cell.length_a   1.000
_cell.length_b   1.000
_cell.length_c   1.000
_cell.angle_alpha   90.00
_cell.angle_beta   90.00
_cell.angle_gamma   90.00
#
_symmetry.space_group_name_H-M   'P 1'
#
loop_
_entity.id
_entity.type
_entity.pdbx_description
1 polymer ?
#
loop_
_entity_poly.entity_id
_entity_poly.type
_entity_poly.pdbx_seq_one_letter_code
_entity_poly.pdbx_strand_id
1 'polypeptide(L)'
;MYKISKWKLILIILVFIFTGLYLLPSIPSLYGSIYGYFDLWMQKRIPKPEVQSDKDGDYINIIVASSNLPKGMNFQEASKEIADTLSRRLEKIGYNRNEFQFDNTNPDQIKLKFNNKKSKTELNQILSDMKLYGSIPLPIRPIFPDKPIKLGLDLKGGMHVVLELDMKKAIDAYLDGQAKDIIMANLKNEKVFVKSIEKTVQKSGDSAIIIRPYVEDGSGTDISQRMADVRQKLVSLGFSESSIQDVSKDGPELNISITQDRGINDIIDTIFGGVNPLLITITIPERFQGADRDDYIETALKVLSKLEYFDKPKKMQSLRQKENTVVYSVQLSQESSERLAKENIDTVMKTLENRINKFGVAESSIRRVSGRPRILIEIPEEQNPTQTLAAIKTPGILQFKLVLKNPVTGGHWSGQAGMLEPKPSELPPGSELRYDIDGNWYVLTSEAFLSGSDLKSNSAQVSRGEFGSPEVLMYFTSDGQRKFSEFTGAHVDELTAIMLDEVIQSAPRITEKISSPSARITGSFTDEEASYLAKILRAGAFPAPMKTAEERIVGPTLGAESIRRGQIAFAIGLGLVVIFMLIYYK
;
A
#
# COMPACT_ATOMS: atom_id res chain seq x y z
N MET A 1 6.10 68.86 15.65
CA MET A 1 6.95 68.24 14.61
C MET A 1 8.10 67.49 15.29
N TYR A 2 7.99 66.18 15.46
CA TYR A 2 9.08 65.39 16.02
C TYR A 2 10.20 65.29 14.96
N LYS A 3 11.27 66.06 15.12
CA LYS A 3 12.52 65.85 14.36
C LYS A 3 13.13 64.53 14.83
N ILE A 4 12.84 63.45 14.13
CA ILE A 4 13.60 62.20 14.28
C ILE A 4 15.06 62.53 13.95
N SER A 5 15.94 62.29 14.92
CA SER A 5 17.40 62.42 14.73
C SER A 5 17.85 61.57 13.55
N LYS A 6 18.82 62.05 12.76
CA LYS A 6 19.41 61.31 11.62
C LYS A 6 19.78 59.87 11.98
N TRP A 7 20.22 59.63 13.22
CA TRP A 7 20.57 58.29 13.69
C TRP A 7 19.36 57.38 13.91
N LYS A 8 18.22 57.92 14.36
CA LYS A 8 16.96 57.16 14.46
C LYS A 8 16.41 56.80 13.07
N LEU A 9 16.56 57.68 12.08
CA LEU A 9 16.20 57.37 10.68
C LEU A 9 17.08 56.24 10.13
N ILE A 10 18.40 56.30 10.37
CA ILE A 10 19.35 55.24 10.00
C ILE A 10 18.96 53.92 10.67
N LEU A 11 18.62 53.94 11.96
CA LEU A 11 18.19 52.74 12.70
C LEU A 11 16.92 52.12 12.11
N ILE A 12 15.92 52.94 11.77
CA ILE A 12 14.68 52.48 11.13
C ILE A 12 14.96 51.84 9.77
N ILE A 13 15.76 52.50 8.93
CA ILE A 13 16.17 51.96 7.62
C ILE A 13 16.90 50.62 7.80
N LEU A 14 17.78 50.52 8.81
CA LEU A 14 18.52 49.30 9.10
C LEU A 14 17.59 48.17 9.57
N VAL A 15 16.59 48.46 10.40
CA VAL A 15 15.55 47.50 10.81
C VAL A 15 14.72 47.04 9.60
N PHE A 16 14.36 47.94 8.68
CA PHE A 16 13.64 47.59 7.45
C PHE A 16 14.49 46.70 6.52
N ILE A 17 15.77 47.02 6.35
CA ILE A 17 16.72 46.20 5.58
C ILE A 17 16.86 44.81 6.22
N PHE A 18 17.01 44.75 7.55
CA PHE A 18 17.14 43.49 8.28
C PHE A 18 15.88 42.62 8.17
N THR A 19 14.70 43.25 8.27
CA THR A 19 13.40 42.58 8.11
C THR A 19 13.21 42.07 6.69
N GLY A 20 13.61 42.85 5.68
CA GLY A 20 13.60 42.43 4.27
C GLY A 20 14.53 41.25 4.02
N LEU A 21 15.77 41.31 4.53
CA LEU A 21 16.74 40.22 4.46
C LEU A 21 16.25 38.93 5.14
N TYR A 22 15.46 39.04 6.21
CA TYR A 22 14.86 37.88 6.88
C TYR A 22 13.83 37.14 6.01
N LEU A 23 13.23 37.83 5.03
CA LEU A 23 12.21 37.27 4.14
C LEU A 23 12.78 36.76 2.81
N LEU A 24 13.98 37.23 2.41
CA LEU A 24 14.67 36.82 1.18
C LEU A 24 14.88 35.31 1.01
N PRO A 25 15.07 34.48 2.05
CA PRO A 25 15.17 33.03 1.89
C PRO A 25 13.95 32.40 1.21
N SER A 26 12.80 33.07 1.26
CA SER A 26 11.53 32.63 0.67
C SER A 26 11.42 32.93 -0.83
N ILE A 27 12.42 33.57 -1.43
CA ILE A 27 12.47 33.91 -2.85
C ILE A 27 13.49 32.98 -3.55
N PRO A 28 13.04 31.92 -4.25
CA PRO A 28 13.93 30.87 -4.77
C PRO A 28 15.03 31.39 -5.71
N SER A 29 14.73 32.42 -6.52
CA SER A 29 15.68 33.01 -7.47
C SER A 29 16.86 33.71 -6.79
N LEU A 30 16.66 34.22 -5.57
CA LEU A 30 17.65 34.98 -4.81
C LEU A 30 18.38 34.12 -3.78
N TYR A 31 17.74 33.05 -3.27
CA TYR A 31 18.31 32.17 -2.24
C TYR A 31 19.71 31.67 -2.60
N GLY A 32 19.86 31.07 -3.78
CA GLY A 32 21.15 30.49 -4.20
C GLY A 32 22.26 31.53 -4.35
N SER A 33 21.95 32.74 -4.79
CA SER A 33 22.98 33.79 -4.95
C SER A 33 23.39 34.40 -3.61
N ILE A 34 22.44 34.53 -2.68
CA ILE A 34 22.63 35.26 -1.43
C ILE A 34 23.14 34.31 -0.33
N TYR A 35 22.53 33.14 -0.21
CA TYR A 35 22.86 32.14 0.79
C TYR A 35 23.72 31.01 0.22
N GLY A 36 23.51 30.57 -1.01
CA GLY A 36 24.19 29.40 -1.51
C GLY A 36 23.78 28.10 -0.81
N TYR A 37 24.05 26.99 -1.48
CA TYR A 37 23.47 25.68 -1.13
C TYR A 37 24.33 24.79 -0.23
N PHE A 38 25.60 25.16 0.02
CA PHE A 38 26.40 24.51 1.05
C PHE A 38 25.94 24.95 2.45
N ASP A 39 26.03 24.02 3.40
CA ASP A 39 25.76 24.35 4.80
C ASP A 39 26.82 25.31 5.36
N LEU A 40 26.48 25.96 6.48
CA LEU A 40 27.31 27.02 7.07
C LEU A 40 28.75 26.54 7.35
N TRP A 41 28.91 25.32 7.83
CA TRP A 41 30.22 24.75 8.14
C TRP A 41 31.01 24.47 6.85
N MET A 42 30.33 24.00 5.80
CA MET A 42 30.94 23.71 4.50
C MET A 42 31.45 25.00 3.87
N GLN A 43 30.61 26.05 3.80
CA GLN A 43 31.03 27.35 3.24
C GLN A 43 32.18 28.00 4.01
N LYS A 44 32.29 27.73 5.31
CA LYS A 44 33.33 28.29 6.16
C LYS A 44 34.67 27.56 6.07
N ARG A 45 34.64 26.24 5.85
CA ARG A 45 35.82 25.38 6.04
C ARG A 45 36.26 24.65 4.78
N ILE A 46 35.37 24.43 3.82
CA ILE A 46 35.68 23.77 2.55
C ILE A 46 36.15 24.83 1.55
N PRO A 47 37.31 24.65 0.91
CA PRO A 47 37.74 25.50 -0.19
C PRO A 47 36.76 25.44 -1.37
N LYS A 48 36.71 26.50 -2.18
CA LYS A 48 35.89 26.49 -3.41
C LYS A 48 36.32 25.32 -4.31
N PRO A 49 35.38 24.50 -4.82
CA PRO A 49 35.73 23.43 -5.74
C PRO A 49 36.37 23.97 -7.01
N GLU A 50 37.20 23.15 -7.64
CA GLU A 50 37.91 23.52 -8.86
C GLU A 50 37.85 22.40 -9.89
N VAL A 51 37.82 22.75 -11.17
CA VAL A 51 37.85 21.76 -12.25
C VAL A 51 39.29 21.33 -12.52
N GLN A 52 39.56 20.04 -12.38
CA GLN A 52 40.86 19.41 -12.63
C GLN A 52 40.73 18.31 -13.69
N SER A 53 41.86 17.86 -14.21
CA SER A 53 41.93 16.83 -15.24
C SER A 53 42.81 15.68 -14.77
N ASP A 54 42.39 14.44 -15.00
CA ASP A 54 43.21 13.25 -14.83
C ASP A 54 43.22 12.39 -16.12
N LYS A 55 43.81 11.19 -16.05
CA LYS A 55 43.90 10.28 -17.20
C LYS A 55 42.52 9.82 -17.71
N ASP A 56 41.48 9.91 -16.88
CA ASP A 56 40.13 9.42 -17.19
C ASP A 56 39.21 10.54 -17.69
N GLY A 57 39.58 11.81 -17.51
CA GLY A 57 38.87 12.99 -18.01
C GLY A 57 38.90 14.19 -17.06
N ASP A 58 38.09 15.21 -17.37
CA ASP A 58 37.88 16.37 -16.50
C ASP A 58 36.88 16.04 -15.38
N TYR A 59 37.11 16.58 -14.19
CA TYR A 59 36.28 16.36 -13.00
C TYR A 59 36.25 17.59 -12.08
N ILE A 60 35.25 17.68 -11.21
CA ILE A 60 35.19 18.70 -10.17
C ILE A 60 35.86 18.14 -8.92
N ASN A 61 36.93 18.79 -8.46
CA ASN A 61 37.64 18.42 -7.25
C ASN A 61 37.14 19.24 -6.06
N ILE A 62 36.79 18.56 -4.97
CA ILE A 62 36.43 19.17 -3.70
C ILE A 62 37.43 18.71 -2.64
N ILE A 63 38.19 19.66 -2.09
CA ILE A 63 39.20 19.37 -1.05
C ILE A 63 38.50 19.30 0.31
N VAL A 64 38.55 18.13 0.94
CA VAL A 64 37.91 17.83 2.23
C VAL A 64 38.98 17.32 3.20
N ALA A 65 40.02 18.14 3.38
CA ALA A 65 41.12 17.83 4.28
C ALA A 65 40.62 17.65 5.72
N SER A 66 41.16 16.66 6.43
CA SER A 66 40.78 16.39 7.83
C SER A 66 40.94 17.60 8.76
N SER A 67 41.87 18.52 8.46
CA SER A 67 42.08 19.79 9.17
C SER A 67 40.92 20.79 9.03
N ASN A 68 40.14 20.66 7.96
CA ASN A 68 39.00 21.52 7.64
C ASN A 68 37.68 20.98 8.21
N LEU A 69 37.67 19.82 8.87
CA LEU A 69 36.44 19.23 9.38
C LEU A 69 36.00 19.85 10.72
N PRO A 70 34.68 19.90 11.01
CA PRO A 70 34.16 20.19 12.34
C PRO A 70 34.69 19.19 13.39
N LYS A 71 34.84 19.63 14.64
CA LYS A 71 35.25 18.73 15.74
C LYS A 71 34.24 17.58 15.88
N GLY A 72 34.71 16.34 15.85
CA GLY A 72 33.89 15.13 16.01
C GLY A 72 33.30 14.58 14.72
N MET A 73 33.49 15.25 13.57
CA MET A 73 33.05 14.75 12.26
C MET A 73 34.21 14.06 11.55
N ASN A 74 34.00 12.83 11.09
CA ASN A 74 35.01 12.10 10.31
C ASN A 74 34.85 12.33 8.80
N PHE A 75 35.86 11.94 8.01
CA PHE A 75 35.83 12.12 6.55
C PHE A 75 34.68 11.38 5.86
N GLN A 76 34.31 10.17 6.32
CA GLN A 76 33.21 9.43 5.70
C GLN A 76 31.87 10.12 5.88
N GLU A 77 31.60 10.65 7.08
CA GLU A 77 30.41 11.44 7.39
C GLU A 77 30.39 12.75 6.58
N ALA A 78 31.50 13.50 6.58
CA ALA A 78 31.62 14.74 5.82
C ALA A 78 31.49 14.51 4.30
N SER A 79 32.11 13.45 3.79
CA SER A 79 32.06 13.07 2.39
C SER A 79 30.64 12.73 1.95
N LYS A 80 29.92 11.96 2.78
CA LYS A 80 28.51 11.64 2.53
C LYS A 80 27.64 12.90 2.51
N GLU A 81 27.79 13.80 3.49
CA GLU A 81 26.99 15.03 3.58
C GLU A 81 27.23 15.99 2.40
N ILE A 82 28.50 16.14 1.98
CA ILE A 82 28.89 16.93 0.81
C ILE A 82 28.36 16.29 -0.47
N ALA A 83 28.54 14.97 -0.65
CA ALA A 83 28.05 14.24 -1.82
C ALA A 83 26.52 14.29 -1.93
N ASP A 84 25.79 14.14 -0.83
CA ASP A 84 24.33 14.27 -0.79
C ASP A 84 23.88 15.68 -1.19
N THR A 85 24.59 16.71 -0.71
CA THR A 85 24.28 18.11 -1.04
C THR A 85 24.54 18.41 -2.51
N LEU A 86 25.68 17.97 -3.05
CA LEU A 86 26.00 18.08 -4.47
C LEU A 86 25.01 17.31 -5.34
N SER A 87 24.64 16.09 -4.95
CA SER A 87 23.65 15.27 -5.68
C SER A 87 22.30 15.98 -5.80
N ARG A 88 21.75 16.46 -4.69
CA ARG A 88 20.47 17.21 -4.68
C ARG A 88 20.54 18.44 -5.58
N ARG A 89 21.70 19.09 -5.64
CA ARG A 89 21.88 20.31 -6.42
C ARG A 89 22.04 20.02 -7.92
N LEU A 90 22.73 18.94 -8.27
CA LEU A 90 22.83 18.42 -9.64
C LEU A 90 21.45 18.00 -10.18
N GLU A 91 20.67 17.27 -9.39
CA GLU A 91 19.28 16.91 -9.73
C GLU A 91 18.42 18.14 -10.01
N LYS A 92 18.50 19.15 -9.15
CA LYS A 92 17.72 20.38 -9.31
C LYS A 92 18.19 21.28 -10.47
N ILE A 93 19.40 21.09 -11.02
CA ILE A 93 19.83 21.76 -12.28
C ILE A 93 19.66 20.86 -13.50
N GLY A 94 19.08 19.66 -13.35
CA GLY A 94 18.64 18.81 -14.47
C GLY A 94 19.46 17.55 -14.73
N TYR A 95 20.34 17.11 -13.83
CA TYR A 95 21.11 15.87 -13.98
C TYR A 95 20.54 14.71 -13.18
N ASN A 96 20.41 13.53 -13.77
CA ASN A 96 19.99 12.34 -13.05
C ASN A 96 21.13 11.69 -12.26
N ARG A 97 20.81 10.95 -11.18
CA ARG A 97 21.83 10.28 -10.33
C ARG A 97 22.72 9.28 -11.06
N ASN A 98 22.25 8.70 -12.15
CA ASN A 98 23.01 7.76 -12.96
C ASN A 98 23.95 8.45 -13.98
N GLU A 99 23.98 9.78 -14.02
CA GLU A 99 24.85 10.55 -14.93
C GLU A 99 26.18 10.95 -14.29
N PHE A 100 26.33 10.83 -12.97
CA PHE A 100 27.52 11.22 -12.24
C PHE A 100 27.85 10.27 -11.10
N GLN A 101 29.10 10.31 -10.65
CA GLN A 101 29.62 9.50 -9.57
C GLN A 101 30.61 10.29 -8.71
N PHE A 102 30.63 9.99 -7.42
CA PHE A 102 31.63 10.52 -6.49
C PHE A 102 32.68 9.47 -6.20
N ASP A 103 33.93 9.82 -6.44
CA ASP A 103 35.08 9.06 -6.02
C ASP A 103 35.68 9.72 -4.76
N ASN A 104 35.55 9.03 -3.64
CA ASN A 104 36.04 9.42 -2.32
C ASN A 104 37.11 8.45 -1.79
N THR A 105 37.82 7.76 -2.70
CA THR A 105 38.90 6.83 -2.34
C THR A 105 40.09 7.53 -1.68
N ASN A 106 40.28 8.82 -1.94
CA ASN A 106 41.29 9.63 -1.29
C ASN A 106 40.70 10.32 -0.04
N PRO A 107 41.28 10.12 1.17
CA PRO A 107 40.74 10.60 2.44
C PRO A 107 40.74 12.12 2.64
N ASP A 108 41.22 12.91 1.67
CA ASP A 108 41.24 14.38 1.76
C ASP A 108 40.57 15.07 0.56
N GLN A 109 39.94 14.33 -0.36
CA GLN A 109 39.26 14.91 -1.51
C GLN A 109 38.08 14.07 -2.00
N ILE A 110 37.13 14.75 -2.64
CA ILE A 110 36.01 14.14 -3.34
C ILE A 110 36.10 14.55 -4.81
N LYS A 111 36.14 13.56 -5.70
CA LYS A 111 36.09 13.79 -7.15
C LYS A 111 34.67 13.55 -7.64
N LEU A 112 34.04 14.57 -8.21
CA LEU A 112 32.78 14.43 -8.92
C LEU A 112 33.06 14.23 -10.42
N LYS A 113 32.77 13.04 -10.93
CA LYS A 113 32.94 12.64 -12.33
C LYS A 113 31.58 12.44 -13.00
N PHE A 114 31.45 12.84 -14.26
CA PHE A 114 30.27 12.56 -15.08
C PHE A 114 30.53 11.36 -15.99
N ASN A 115 29.52 10.50 -16.13
CA ASN A 115 29.61 9.27 -16.93
C ASN A 115 29.76 9.59 -18.42
N ASN A 116 29.08 10.65 -18.89
CA ASN A 116 29.37 11.27 -20.17
C ASN A 116 30.40 12.39 -19.97
N LYS A 117 31.58 12.26 -20.58
CA LYS A 117 32.70 13.20 -20.39
C LYS A 117 32.26 14.63 -20.71
N LYS A 118 32.47 15.54 -19.76
CA LYS A 118 32.19 16.98 -19.89
C LYS A 118 33.48 17.74 -20.07
N SER A 119 33.45 18.79 -20.89
CA SER A 119 34.58 19.70 -21.03
C SER A 119 34.79 20.55 -19.78
N LYS A 120 36.01 21.05 -19.59
CA LYS A 120 36.33 22.02 -18.54
C LYS A 120 35.39 23.23 -18.50
N THR A 121 34.95 23.73 -19.66
CA THR A 121 34.00 24.85 -19.73
C THR A 121 32.62 24.48 -19.19
N GLU A 122 32.11 23.30 -19.57
CA GLU A 122 30.83 22.78 -19.06
C GLU A 122 30.88 22.54 -17.55
N LEU A 123 31.97 21.96 -17.04
CA LEU A 123 32.13 21.71 -15.61
C LEU A 123 32.21 23.00 -14.78
N ASN A 124 32.85 24.04 -15.31
CA ASN A 124 32.84 25.36 -14.67
C ASN A 124 31.45 26.00 -14.69
N GLN A 125 30.68 25.81 -15.78
CA GLN A 125 29.31 26.28 -15.86
C GLN A 125 28.43 25.56 -14.83
N ILE A 126 28.52 24.23 -14.75
CA ILE A 126 27.84 23.41 -13.75
C ILE A 126 28.18 23.88 -12.33
N LEU A 127 29.46 24.12 -12.05
CA LEU A 127 29.92 24.62 -10.75
C LEU A 127 29.32 25.99 -10.39
N SER A 128 29.18 26.87 -11.38
CA SER A 128 28.53 28.17 -11.22
C SER A 128 27.03 28.03 -10.95
N ASP A 129 26.35 27.19 -11.72
CA ASP A 129 24.91 26.94 -11.62
C ASP A 129 24.52 26.23 -10.32
N MET A 130 25.43 25.45 -9.75
CA MET A 130 25.25 24.84 -8.44
C MET A 130 25.16 25.86 -7.30
N LYS A 131 25.68 27.10 -7.48
CA LYS A 131 25.61 28.21 -6.50
C LYS A 131 25.93 27.74 -5.07
N LEU A 132 27.05 27.03 -4.91
CA LEU A 132 27.39 26.37 -3.64
C LEU A 132 27.65 27.37 -2.51
N TYR A 133 28.28 28.52 -2.82
CA TYR A 133 28.63 29.56 -1.87
C TYR A 133 27.72 30.79 -2.05
N GLY A 134 27.26 31.37 -0.94
CA GLY A 134 26.46 32.60 -0.94
C GLY A 134 27.29 33.88 -0.93
N SER A 135 26.67 35.01 -1.27
CA SER A 135 27.29 36.34 -1.18
C SER A 135 27.19 37.00 0.21
N ILE A 136 26.38 36.46 1.14
CA ILE A 136 26.29 36.99 2.51
C ILE A 136 27.61 36.74 3.26
N PRO A 137 28.18 37.75 3.95
CA PRO A 137 29.32 37.55 4.83
C PRO A 137 29.06 36.49 5.89
N LEU A 138 29.94 35.49 5.98
CA LEU A 138 29.82 34.36 6.90
C LEU A 138 29.56 34.74 8.39
N PRO A 139 30.11 35.84 8.95
CA PRO A 139 29.85 36.22 10.34
C PRO A 139 28.40 36.60 10.64
N ILE A 140 27.66 37.14 9.66
CA ILE A 140 26.27 37.59 9.85
C ILE A 140 25.24 36.59 9.34
N ARG A 141 25.67 35.58 8.56
CA ARG A 141 24.82 34.51 8.04
C ARG A 141 23.97 33.80 9.12
N PRO A 142 24.49 33.44 10.31
CA PRO A 142 23.72 32.74 11.34
C PRO A 142 22.53 33.54 11.91
N ILE A 143 22.45 34.84 11.61
CA ILE A 143 21.37 35.71 12.08
C ILE A 143 20.13 35.61 11.18
N PHE A 144 20.29 35.08 9.96
CA PHE A 144 19.23 34.94 8.97
C PHE A 144 18.72 33.49 8.89
N PRO A 145 17.48 33.26 8.42
CA PRO A 145 16.96 31.91 8.26
C PRO A 145 17.77 31.11 7.22
N ASP A 146 18.35 30.00 7.65
CA ASP A 146 19.19 29.13 6.81
C ASP A 146 18.37 28.20 5.89
N LYS A 147 17.03 28.20 5.98
CA LYS A 147 16.16 27.32 5.19
C LYS A 147 14.95 28.08 4.68
N PRO A 148 14.51 27.84 3.43
CA PRO A 148 13.23 28.37 2.95
C PRO A 148 12.08 27.84 3.82
N ILE A 149 11.04 28.66 4.00
CA ILE A 149 9.85 28.28 4.76
C ILE A 149 9.20 27.06 4.10
N LYS A 150 8.94 26.00 4.87
CA LYS A 150 8.17 24.83 4.41
C LYS A 150 6.72 25.26 4.18
N LEU A 151 6.36 25.47 2.92
CA LEU A 151 5.00 25.82 2.51
C LEU A 151 4.06 24.60 2.70
N GLY A 152 2.83 24.82 3.14
CA GLY A 152 1.81 23.76 3.27
C GLY A 152 1.18 23.37 1.93
N LEU A 153 0.30 22.35 1.95
CA LEU A 153 -0.36 21.81 0.75
C LEU A 153 -1.12 22.88 -0.05
N ASP A 154 -1.80 23.79 0.64
CA ASP A 154 -2.56 24.88 0.01
C ASP A 154 -1.68 25.86 -0.79
N LEU A 155 -0.37 25.88 -0.52
CA LEU A 155 0.60 26.78 -1.11
C LEU A 155 1.50 26.11 -2.14
N LYS A 156 1.78 24.81 -1.97
CA LYS A 156 2.61 24.00 -2.89
C LYS A 156 1.81 23.22 -3.94
N GLY A 157 0.52 23.01 -3.68
CA GLY A 157 -0.25 21.97 -4.35
C GLY A 157 0.17 20.57 -3.90
N GLY A 158 -0.65 19.59 -4.24
CA GLY A 158 -0.47 18.18 -3.90
C GLY A 158 -1.80 17.47 -3.69
N MET A 159 -1.78 16.32 -3.04
CA MET A 159 -2.96 15.50 -2.79
C MET A 159 -3.21 15.28 -1.30
N HIS A 160 -4.50 15.25 -0.96
CA HIS A 160 -5.07 14.96 0.34
C HIS A 160 -6.02 13.78 0.19
N VAL A 161 -5.74 12.68 0.86
CA VAL A 161 -6.54 11.45 0.77
C VAL A 161 -6.83 10.94 2.16
N VAL A 162 -8.11 10.63 2.41
CA VAL A 162 -8.54 9.94 3.63
C VAL A 162 -9.03 8.56 3.24
N LEU A 163 -8.31 7.54 3.70
CA LEU A 163 -8.72 6.14 3.59
C LEU A 163 -9.39 5.70 4.89
N GLU A 164 -10.48 4.96 4.77
CA GLU A 164 -11.22 4.37 5.88
C GLU A 164 -11.18 2.84 5.77
N LEU A 165 -10.97 2.15 6.88
CA LEU A 165 -11.02 0.70 6.92
C LEU A 165 -12.46 0.21 6.68
N ASP A 166 -12.63 -0.73 5.76
CA ASP A 166 -13.91 -1.43 5.62
C ASP A 166 -14.01 -2.53 6.69
N MET A 167 -14.59 -2.17 7.84
CA MET A 167 -14.71 -3.08 8.98
C MET A 167 -15.40 -4.40 8.65
N LYS A 168 -16.48 -4.38 7.84
CA LYS A 168 -17.22 -5.60 7.49
C LYS A 168 -16.31 -6.53 6.69
N LYS A 169 -15.65 -6.01 5.65
CA LYS A 169 -14.73 -6.82 4.83
C LYS A 169 -13.45 -7.21 5.56
N ALA A 170 -12.95 -6.37 6.47
CA ALA A 170 -11.77 -6.67 7.28
C ALA A 170 -12.01 -7.85 8.23
N ILE A 171 -13.17 -7.86 8.90
CA ILE A 171 -13.59 -8.98 9.74
C ILE A 171 -13.77 -10.23 8.88
N ASP A 172 -14.43 -10.12 7.73
CA ASP A 172 -14.65 -11.25 6.83
C ASP A 172 -13.33 -11.87 6.35
N ALA A 173 -12.36 -11.05 5.95
CA ALA A 173 -11.02 -11.50 5.55
C ALA A 173 -10.24 -12.17 6.70
N TYR A 174 -10.33 -11.62 7.92
CA TYR A 174 -9.73 -12.23 9.10
C TYR A 174 -10.35 -13.58 9.44
N LEU A 175 -11.69 -13.68 9.35
CA LEU A 175 -12.44 -14.91 9.57
C LEU A 175 -12.13 -15.99 8.54
N ASP A 176 -11.87 -15.62 7.28
CA ASP A 176 -11.56 -16.58 6.22
C ASP A 176 -10.12 -17.07 6.22
N GLY A 177 -9.18 -16.27 6.71
CA GLY A 177 -7.77 -16.64 6.81
C GLY A 177 -7.37 -16.97 8.25
N GLN A 178 -6.78 -15.98 8.92
CA GLN A 178 -6.06 -16.16 10.19
C GLN A 178 -6.88 -16.85 11.28
N ALA A 179 -8.17 -16.53 11.40
CA ALA A 179 -9.04 -17.15 12.40
C ALA A 179 -9.10 -18.68 12.24
N LYS A 180 -9.35 -19.18 11.02
CA LYS A 180 -9.44 -20.62 10.75
C LYS A 180 -8.14 -21.32 11.07
N ASP A 181 -7.01 -20.74 10.65
CA ASP A 181 -5.68 -21.31 10.90
C ASP A 181 -5.36 -21.40 12.39
N ILE A 182 -5.63 -20.33 13.15
CA ILE A 182 -5.41 -20.29 14.61
C ILE A 182 -6.29 -21.32 15.32
N ILE A 183 -7.59 -21.37 14.98
CA ILE A 183 -8.54 -22.31 15.59
C ILE A 183 -8.11 -23.75 15.28
N MET A 184 -7.80 -24.04 14.01
CA MET A 184 -7.36 -25.36 13.56
C MET A 184 -6.07 -25.79 14.26
N ALA A 185 -5.07 -24.89 14.35
CA ALA A 185 -3.80 -25.18 15.01
C ALA A 185 -3.98 -25.47 16.50
N ASN A 186 -4.77 -24.64 17.21
CA ASN A 186 -5.01 -24.81 18.64
C ASN A 186 -5.74 -26.13 18.95
N LEU A 187 -6.77 -26.49 18.16
CA LEU A 187 -7.48 -27.75 18.32
C LEU A 187 -6.60 -28.96 17.99
N LYS A 188 -5.81 -28.86 16.90
CA LYS A 188 -4.89 -29.92 16.49
C LYS A 188 -3.81 -30.19 17.53
N ASN A 189 -3.28 -29.15 18.17
CA ASN A 189 -2.28 -29.28 19.24
C ASN A 189 -2.79 -30.11 20.42
N GLU A 190 -4.09 -30.01 20.70
CA GLU A 190 -4.79 -30.76 21.76
C GLU A 190 -5.41 -32.06 21.23
N LYS A 191 -5.02 -32.49 20.02
CA LYS A 191 -5.49 -33.73 19.35
C LYS A 191 -7.01 -33.78 19.15
N VAL A 192 -7.64 -32.61 19.01
CA VAL A 192 -9.05 -32.48 18.66
C VAL A 192 -9.20 -32.49 17.14
N PHE A 193 -10.04 -33.39 16.61
CA PHE A 193 -10.23 -33.59 15.18
C PHE A 193 -11.31 -32.65 14.66
N VAL A 194 -10.90 -31.66 13.90
CA VAL A 194 -11.81 -30.71 13.27
C VAL A 194 -12.26 -31.28 11.92
N LYS A 195 -13.59 -31.37 11.74
CA LYS A 195 -14.22 -31.73 10.47
C LYS A 195 -14.27 -30.53 9.53
N SER A 196 -14.77 -29.40 10.02
CA SER A 196 -14.88 -28.15 9.26
C SER A 196 -14.86 -26.91 10.17
N ILE A 197 -14.42 -25.78 9.61
CA ILE A 197 -14.55 -24.45 10.20
C ILE A 197 -15.16 -23.54 9.13
N GLU A 198 -16.44 -23.24 9.26
CA GLU A 198 -17.22 -22.62 8.21
C GLU A 198 -17.94 -21.38 8.71
N LYS A 199 -18.01 -20.33 7.89
CA LYS A 199 -18.86 -19.19 8.18
C LYS A 199 -20.32 -19.62 8.03
N THR A 200 -21.17 -19.04 8.87
CA THR A 200 -22.62 -19.25 8.81
C THR A 200 -23.19 -18.80 7.46
N VAL A 201 -22.69 -17.68 6.93
CA VAL A 201 -22.99 -17.20 5.59
C VAL A 201 -21.68 -17.06 4.82
N GLN A 202 -21.60 -17.66 3.64
CA GLN A 202 -20.39 -17.65 2.84
C GLN A 202 -20.71 -17.52 1.35
N LYS A 203 -19.95 -16.69 0.64
CA LYS A 203 -19.99 -16.64 -0.82
C LYS A 203 -19.23 -17.85 -1.40
N SER A 204 -19.82 -18.53 -2.35
CA SER A 204 -19.17 -19.57 -3.15
C SER A 204 -19.00 -19.05 -4.58
N GLY A 205 -17.90 -18.32 -4.79
CA GLY A 205 -17.65 -17.60 -6.03
C GLY A 205 -18.67 -16.51 -6.29
N ASP A 206 -18.94 -16.23 -7.57
CA ASP A 206 -19.99 -15.27 -7.96
C ASP A 206 -21.35 -15.93 -8.21
N SER A 207 -21.41 -17.26 -8.12
CA SER A 207 -22.58 -18.05 -8.51
C SER A 207 -23.53 -18.41 -7.37
N ALA A 208 -23.05 -18.39 -6.12
CA ALA A 208 -23.79 -18.97 -5.00
C ALA A 208 -23.49 -18.32 -3.63
N ILE A 209 -24.50 -18.28 -2.75
CA ILE A 209 -24.35 -18.03 -1.31
C ILE A 209 -24.76 -19.28 -0.55
N ILE A 210 -23.89 -19.76 0.32
CA ILE A 210 -24.17 -20.86 1.23
C ILE A 210 -24.55 -20.26 2.59
N ILE A 211 -25.70 -20.67 3.09
CA ILE A 211 -26.19 -20.35 4.43
C ILE A 211 -26.29 -21.65 5.22
N ARG A 212 -25.76 -21.62 6.45
CA ARG A 212 -25.73 -22.74 7.38
C ARG A 212 -26.51 -22.37 8.64
N PRO A 213 -27.85 -22.50 8.66
CA PRO A 213 -28.63 -22.17 9.83
C PRO A 213 -28.23 -23.03 11.02
N TYR A 214 -28.17 -22.41 12.19
CA TYR A 214 -27.82 -23.07 13.44
C TYR A 214 -28.86 -22.77 14.52
N VAL A 215 -28.91 -23.66 15.51
CA VAL A 215 -29.76 -23.53 16.70
C VAL A 215 -28.90 -23.84 17.92
N GLU A 216 -28.97 -22.98 18.94
CA GLU A 216 -28.25 -23.17 20.20
C GLU A 216 -28.83 -24.37 20.96
N ASP A 217 -27.95 -25.20 21.52
CA ASP A 217 -28.34 -26.38 22.30
C ASP A 217 -29.18 -25.96 23.52
N GLY A 218 -30.31 -26.62 23.76
CA GLY A 218 -31.23 -26.26 24.84
C GLY A 218 -32.16 -25.05 24.60
N SER A 219 -32.14 -24.41 23.42
CA SER A 219 -33.02 -23.27 23.11
C SER A 219 -34.50 -23.61 22.90
N GLY A 220 -34.87 -24.89 22.83
CA GLY A 220 -36.25 -25.36 22.59
C GLY A 220 -36.78 -25.11 21.16
N THR A 221 -35.97 -24.52 20.27
CA THR A 221 -36.31 -24.33 18.85
C THR A 221 -35.86 -25.55 18.05
N ASP A 222 -36.67 -26.00 17.10
CA ASP A 222 -36.29 -27.07 16.17
C ASP A 222 -35.56 -26.52 14.95
N ILE A 223 -34.57 -27.26 14.44
CA ILE A 223 -33.79 -26.85 13.27
C ILE A 223 -34.67 -26.65 12.01
N SER A 224 -35.75 -27.41 11.87
CA SER A 224 -36.71 -27.30 10.78
C SER A 224 -37.48 -25.97 10.85
N GLN A 225 -37.84 -25.53 12.06
CA GLN A 225 -38.46 -24.22 12.27
C GLN A 225 -37.49 -23.09 11.93
N ARG A 226 -36.23 -23.22 12.34
CA ARG A 226 -35.18 -22.26 11.99
C ARG A 226 -34.95 -22.18 10.48
N MET A 227 -34.94 -23.31 9.79
CA MET A 227 -34.84 -23.37 8.32
C MET A 227 -35.99 -22.65 7.62
N ALA A 228 -37.22 -22.84 8.09
CA ALA A 228 -38.40 -22.15 7.56
C ALA A 228 -38.32 -20.63 7.77
N ASP A 229 -37.91 -20.17 8.96
CA ASP A 229 -37.70 -18.74 9.25
C ASP A 229 -36.63 -18.11 8.34
N VAL A 230 -35.50 -18.82 8.16
CA VAL A 230 -34.43 -18.36 7.25
C VAL A 230 -34.94 -18.25 5.82
N ARG A 231 -35.66 -19.25 5.30
CA ARG A 231 -36.27 -19.20 3.96
C ARG A 231 -37.22 -18.02 3.81
N GLN A 232 -38.12 -17.81 4.77
CA GLN A 232 -39.06 -16.68 4.74
C GLN A 232 -38.33 -15.34 4.72
N LYS A 233 -37.26 -15.18 5.51
CA LYS A 233 -36.42 -13.98 5.52
C LYS A 233 -35.72 -13.77 4.19
N LEU A 234 -35.21 -14.82 3.56
CA LEU A 234 -34.61 -14.73 2.21
C LEU A 234 -35.63 -14.28 1.16
N VAL A 235 -36.86 -14.81 1.20
CA VAL A 235 -37.93 -14.35 0.32
C VAL A 235 -38.26 -12.88 0.58
N SER A 236 -38.24 -12.42 1.83
CA SER A 236 -38.45 -11.00 2.17
C SER A 236 -37.34 -10.08 1.66
N LEU A 237 -36.10 -10.59 1.56
CA LEU A 237 -34.97 -9.93 0.89
C LEU A 237 -35.05 -10.01 -0.64
N GLY A 238 -36.13 -10.62 -1.15
CA GLY A 238 -36.48 -10.70 -2.57
C GLY A 238 -35.74 -11.82 -3.32
N PHE A 239 -35.22 -12.84 -2.63
CA PHE A 239 -34.76 -14.06 -3.28
C PHE A 239 -35.97 -14.91 -3.70
N SER A 240 -35.92 -15.53 -4.88
CA SER A 240 -36.98 -16.42 -5.34
C SER A 240 -36.90 -17.78 -4.64
N GLU A 241 -38.03 -18.41 -4.34
CA GLU A 241 -38.02 -19.78 -3.76
C GLU A 241 -37.29 -20.78 -4.66
N SER A 242 -37.42 -20.65 -5.99
CA SER A 242 -36.71 -21.50 -6.95
C SER A 242 -35.18 -21.32 -6.92
N SER A 243 -34.67 -20.19 -6.44
CA SER A 243 -33.23 -19.95 -6.28
C SER A 243 -32.67 -20.49 -4.96
N ILE A 244 -33.53 -20.91 -4.02
CA ILE A 244 -33.13 -21.41 -2.71
C ILE A 244 -33.18 -22.94 -2.75
N GLN A 245 -32.02 -23.55 -2.92
CA GLN A 245 -31.89 -25.00 -2.98
C GLN A 245 -31.36 -25.55 -1.65
N ASP A 246 -31.93 -26.66 -1.22
CA ASP A 246 -31.34 -27.46 -0.15
C ASP A 246 -30.17 -28.23 -0.77
N VAL A 247 -28.94 -27.92 -0.33
CA VAL A 247 -27.72 -28.43 -1.00
C VAL A 247 -27.35 -29.82 -0.52
N SER A 248 -27.86 -30.19 0.64
CA SER A 248 -27.22 -31.22 1.44
C SER A 248 -28.19 -32.37 1.68
N LYS A 249 -27.77 -33.56 1.24
CA LYS A 249 -28.40 -34.83 1.65
C LYS A 249 -28.15 -35.13 3.13
N ASP A 250 -27.24 -34.39 3.77
CA ASP A 250 -26.62 -34.73 5.03
C ASP A 250 -26.78 -33.64 6.12
N GLY A 251 -27.54 -32.55 5.97
CA GLY A 251 -27.66 -31.48 6.98
C GLY A 251 -28.26 -30.18 6.43
N PRO A 252 -28.71 -29.23 7.27
CA PRO A 252 -29.45 -28.04 6.85
C PRO A 252 -28.49 -26.97 6.32
N GLU A 253 -28.24 -27.02 5.03
CA GLU A 253 -27.54 -25.98 4.28
C GLU A 253 -28.46 -25.47 3.17
N LEU A 254 -28.51 -24.15 3.00
CA LEU A 254 -29.22 -23.51 1.90
C LEU A 254 -28.19 -22.94 0.94
N ASN A 255 -28.26 -23.34 -0.33
CA ASN A 255 -27.52 -22.74 -1.43
C ASN A 255 -28.47 -21.84 -2.18
N ILE A 256 -28.06 -20.59 -2.32
CA ILE A 256 -28.81 -19.56 -3.02
C ILE A 256 -28.04 -19.25 -4.28
N SER A 257 -28.60 -19.60 -5.43
CA SER A 257 -28.02 -19.21 -6.72
C SER A 257 -28.11 -17.69 -6.87
N ILE A 258 -26.97 -17.05 -7.09
CA ILE A 258 -26.87 -15.60 -7.28
C ILE A 258 -26.92 -15.30 -8.78
N THR A 259 -27.92 -14.54 -9.20
CA THR A 259 -28.01 -13.98 -10.57
C THR A 259 -27.80 -12.46 -10.61
N GLN A 260 -27.73 -11.79 -9.45
CA GLN A 260 -27.54 -10.34 -9.31
C GLN A 260 -26.66 -10.01 -8.10
N ASP A 261 -25.97 -8.87 -8.13
CA ASP A 261 -25.07 -8.39 -7.08
C ASP A 261 -25.83 -7.90 -5.82
N ARG A 262 -26.58 -8.81 -5.18
CA ARG A 262 -27.19 -8.56 -3.86
C ARG A 262 -26.22 -8.95 -2.76
N GLY A 263 -26.10 -8.08 -1.75
CA GLY A 263 -25.04 -8.15 -0.77
C GLY A 263 -25.20 -9.29 0.22
N ILE A 264 -24.16 -10.13 0.37
CA ILE A 264 -24.00 -11.09 1.46
C ILE A 264 -24.21 -10.43 2.86
N ASN A 265 -23.88 -9.14 2.97
CA ASN A 265 -24.04 -8.36 4.19
C ASN A 265 -25.51 -8.17 4.59
N ASP A 266 -26.42 -8.00 3.62
CA ASP A 266 -27.85 -7.80 3.92
C ASP A 266 -28.45 -9.08 4.52
N ILE A 267 -27.99 -10.24 4.05
CA ILE A 267 -28.34 -11.56 4.59
C ILE A 267 -27.81 -11.69 6.02
N ILE A 268 -26.54 -11.36 6.26
CA ILE A 268 -25.93 -11.41 7.59
C ILE A 268 -26.68 -10.48 8.56
N ASP A 269 -26.97 -9.24 8.15
CA ASP A 269 -27.66 -8.24 8.95
C ASP A 269 -29.10 -8.71 9.30
N THR A 270 -29.84 -9.22 8.33
CA THR A 270 -31.26 -9.60 8.48
C THR A 270 -31.46 -10.93 9.21
N ILE A 271 -30.62 -11.92 8.94
CA ILE A 271 -30.83 -13.30 9.40
C ILE A 271 -30.04 -13.58 10.69
N PHE A 272 -28.85 -12.99 10.81
CA PHE A 272 -27.90 -13.25 11.91
C PHE A 272 -27.60 -12.02 12.76
N GLY A 273 -28.35 -10.92 12.59
CA GLY A 273 -28.24 -9.74 13.44
C GLY A 273 -26.94 -8.96 13.26
N GLY A 274 -26.34 -9.04 12.08
CA GLY A 274 -25.13 -8.29 11.73
C GLY A 274 -23.83 -8.99 12.07
N VAL A 275 -23.89 -10.27 12.46
CA VAL A 275 -22.70 -11.05 12.79
C VAL A 275 -22.69 -12.36 12.01
N ASN A 276 -21.51 -12.75 11.54
CA ASN A 276 -21.29 -13.98 10.78
C ASN A 276 -20.41 -14.95 11.59
N PRO A 277 -20.98 -15.70 12.56
CA PRO A 277 -20.19 -16.57 13.41
C PRO A 277 -19.58 -17.73 12.62
N LEU A 278 -18.45 -18.23 13.12
CA LEU A 278 -17.82 -19.45 12.65
C LEU A 278 -18.44 -20.65 13.35
N LEU A 279 -18.89 -21.62 12.55
CA LEU A 279 -19.32 -22.93 12.98
C LEU A 279 -18.13 -23.88 12.90
N ILE A 280 -17.77 -24.44 14.05
CA ILE A 280 -16.65 -25.38 14.20
C ILE A 280 -17.26 -26.75 14.44
N THR A 281 -17.12 -27.62 13.44
CA THR A 281 -17.60 -29.00 13.51
C THR A 281 -16.44 -29.90 13.94
N ILE A 282 -16.60 -30.56 15.08
CA ILE A 282 -15.60 -31.46 15.65
C ILE A 282 -16.08 -32.89 15.50
N THR A 283 -15.25 -33.73 14.91
CA THR A 283 -15.48 -35.17 14.85
C THR A 283 -15.03 -35.79 16.16
N ILE A 284 -15.90 -36.59 16.76
CA ILE A 284 -15.59 -37.39 17.94
C ILE A 284 -15.24 -38.80 17.43
N PRO A 285 -13.98 -39.24 17.57
CA PRO A 285 -13.60 -40.61 17.21
C PRO A 285 -14.46 -41.65 17.93
N GLU A 286 -14.88 -42.71 17.23
CA GLU A 286 -15.75 -43.78 17.77
C GLU A 286 -15.18 -44.49 19.01
N ARG A 287 -13.85 -44.43 19.18
CA ARG A 287 -13.15 -44.96 20.35
C ARG A 287 -13.47 -44.24 21.66
N PHE A 288 -13.99 -43.00 21.61
CA PHE A 288 -14.35 -42.24 22.80
C PHE A 288 -15.85 -42.46 23.10
N GLN A 289 -16.16 -43.07 24.24
CA GLN A 289 -17.51 -43.39 24.70
C GLN A 289 -17.70 -43.01 26.17
N GLY A 290 -18.95 -42.77 26.60
CA GLY A 290 -19.25 -42.42 28.00
C GLY A 290 -18.44 -41.22 28.50
N ALA A 291 -17.78 -41.37 29.65
CA ALA A 291 -16.98 -40.30 30.25
C ALA A 291 -15.84 -39.81 29.33
N ASP A 292 -15.17 -40.70 28.60
CA ASP A 292 -14.09 -40.31 27.68
C ASP A 292 -14.59 -39.42 26.53
N ARG A 293 -15.86 -39.60 26.13
CA ARG A 293 -16.51 -38.74 25.14
C ARG A 293 -16.76 -37.35 25.71
N ASP A 294 -17.23 -37.27 26.96
CA ASP A 294 -17.52 -36.00 27.61
C ASP A 294 -16.23 -35.22 27.88
N ASP A 295 -15.17 -35.89 28.33
CA ASP A 295 -13.82 -35.32 28.50
C ASP A 295 -13.27 -34.77 27.18
N TYR A 296 -13.49 -35.49 26.07
CA TYR A 296 -13.07 -35.04 24.73
C TYR A 296 -13.81 -33.75 24.31
N ILE A 297 -15.12 -33.70 24.55
CA ILE A 297 -15.96 -32.53 24.26
C ILE A 297 -15.57 -31.34 25.16
N GLU A 298 -15.27 -31.59 26.44
CA GLU A 298 -14.80 -30.57 27.39
C GLU A 298 -13.43 -30.03 27.00
N THR A 299 -12.51 -30.90 26.57
CA THR A 299 -11.19 -30.51 26.06
C THR A 299 -11.35 -29.55 24.88
N ALA A 300 -12.19 -29.90 23.90
CA ALA A 300 -12.51 -29.02 22.79
C ALA A 300 -13.08 -27.67 23.25
N LEU A 301 -14.06 -27.67 24.16
CA LEU A 301 -14.67 -26.46 24.70
C LEU A 301 -13.63 -25.57 25.40
N LYS A 302 -12.73 -26.17 26.19
CA LYS A 302 -11.67 -25.48 26.89
C LYS A 302 -10.69 -24.80 25.93
N VAL A 303 -10.34 -25.45 24.82
CA VAL A 303 -9.49 -24.85 23.78
C VAL A 303 -10.20 -23.65 23.14
N LEU A 304 -11.46 -23.83 22.73
CA LEU A 304 -12.24 -22.76 22.10
C LEU A 304 -12.47 -21.57 23.04
N SER A 305 -12.66 -21.83 24.33
CA SER A 305 -12.85 -20.79 25.35
C SER A 305 -11.61 -19.92 25.61
N LYS A 306 -10.43 -20.36 25.19
CA LYS A 306 -9.15 -19.64 25.33
C LYS A 306 -8.79 -18.79 24.12
N LEU A 307 -9.64 -18.75 23.09
CA LEU A 307 -9.38 -17.95 21.89
C LEU A 307 -9.45 -16.45 22.22
N GLU A 308 -8.33 -15.75 22.06
CA GLU A 308 -8.14 -14.37 22.52
C GLU A 308 -9.05 -13.32 21.82
N TYR A 309 -9.58 -13.65 20.64
CA TYR A 309 -10.37 -12.71 19.81
C TYR A 309 -11.88 -13.01 19.80
N PHE A 310 -12.29 -14.09 20.45
CA PHE A 310 -13.63 -14.62 20.31
C PHE A 310 -14.40 -14.58 21.64
N ASP A 311 -15.70 -14.33 21.54
CA ASP A 311 -16.62 -14.56 22.64
C ASP A 311 -16.63 -16.04 23.01
N LYS A 312 -17.16 -16.34 24.21
CA LYS A 312 -17.25 -17.73 24.68
C LYS A 312 -17.99 -18.59 23.66
N PRO A 313 -17.45 -19.77 23.31
CA PRO A 313 -18.09 -20.68 22.38
C PRO A 313 -19.46 -21.10 22.89
N LYS A 314 -20.44 -21.15 21.99
CA LYS A 314 -21.76 -21.70 22.28
C LYS A 314 -21.90 -23.06 21.61
N LYS A 315 -22.46 -24.04 22.32
CA LYS A 315 -22.72 -25.37 21.77
C LYS A 315 -24.00 -25.33 20.93
N MET A 316 -23.92 -25.80 19.70
CA MET A 316 -25.06 -25.87 18.79
C MET A 316 -25.70 -27.24 18.85
N GLN A 317 -27.00 -27.32 18.55
CA GLN A 317 -27.67 -28.58 18.29
C GLN A 317 -26.97 -29.29 17.13
N SER A 318 -26.68 -30.58 17.29
CA SER A 318 -26.10 -31.35 16.19
C SER A 318 -27.11 -31.41 15.05
N LEU A 319 -26.69 -30.86 13.91
CA LEU A 319 -27.47 -30.87 12.68
C LEU A 319 -27.59 -32.28 12.07
N ARG A 320 -26.79 -33.24 12.56
CA ARG A 320 -26.71 -34.64 12.12
C ARG A 320 -26.76 -35.58 13.32
N GLN A 321 -27.95 -36.06 13.70
CA GLN A 321 -28.09 -37.04 14.79
C GLN A 321 -27.34 -38.38 14.55
N LYS A 322 -26.96 -38.69 13.30
CA LYS A 322 -26.25 -39.92 12.92
C LYS A 322 -24.72 -39.82 12.92
N GLU A 323 -24.15 -38.62 12.98
CA GLU A 323 -22.69 -38.46 13.02
C GLU A 323 -22.22 -38.17 14.45
N ASN A 324 -21.16 -38.87 14.90
CA ASN A 324 -20.52 -38.61 16.20
C ASN A 324 -19.75 -37.28 16.15
N THR A 325 -20.47 -36.17 16.07
CA THR A 325 -19.93 -34.81 15.92
C THR A 325 -20.52 -33.88 16.96
N VAL A 326 -19.78 -32.82 17.28
CA VAL A 326 -20.26 -31.68 18.08
C VAL A 326 -19.95 -30.40 17.33
N VAL A 327 -20.90 -29.45 17.35
CA VAL A 327 -20.77 -28.17 16.65
C VAL A 327 -20.73 -27.06 17.68
N TYR A 328 -19.74 -26.17 17.55
CA TYR A 328 -19.62 -24.95 18.35
C TYR A 328 -19.70 -23.72 17.45
N SER A 329 -20.42 -22.68 17.89
CA SER A 329 -20.36 -21.37 17.25
C SER A 329 -19.40 -20.46 18.03
N VAL A 330 -18.48 -19.81 17.33
CA VAL A 330 -17.64 -18.75 17.87
C VAL A 330 -17.83 -17.47 17.08
N GLN A 331 -17.77 -16.34 17.78
CA GLN A 331 -17.99 -15.01 17.21
C GLN A 331 -16.89 -14.06 17.70
N LEU A 332 -16.43 -13.16 16.83
CA LEU A 332 -15.54 -12.08 17.24
C LEU A 332 -16.22 -11.16 18.25
N SER A 333 -15.54 -10.88 19.35
CA SER A 333 -16.03 -9.90 20.31
C SER A 333 -15.96 -8.48 19.74
N GLN A 334 -16.73 -7.56 20.31
CA GLN A 334 -16.68 -6.14 19.94
C GLN A 334 -15.30 -5.53 20.20
N GLU A 335 -14.70 -5.84 21.35
CA GLU A 335 -13.35 -5.37 21.73
C GLU A 335 -12.29 -5.88 20.74
N SER A 336 -12.37 -7.16 20.36
CA SER A 336 -11.46 -7.77 19.41
C SER A 336 -11.61 -7.18 18.00
N SER A 337 -12.82 -6.77 17.62
CA SER A 337 -13.07 -6.07 16.36
C SER A 337 -12.39 -4.70 16.33
N GLU A 338 -12.40 -3.96 17.44
CA GLU A 338 -11.68 -2.67 17.57
C GLU A 338 -10.16 -2.85 17.58
N ARG A 339 -9.67 -3.90 18.25
CA ARG A 339 -8.25 -4.27 18.23
C ARG A 339 -7.78 -4.62 16.82
N LEU A 340 -8.53 -5.46 16.11
CA LEU A 340 -8.28 -5.82 14.71
C LEU A 340 -8.28 -4.56 13.82
N ALA A 341 -9.21 -3.63 14.03
CA ALA A 341 -9.23 -2.37 13.30
C ALA A 341 -7.94 -1.57 13.52
N LYS A 342 -7.47 -1.50 14.77
CA LYS A 342 -6.24 -0.80 15.13
C LYS A 342 -5.00 -1.44 14.51
N GLU A 343 -4.86 -2.75 14.60
CA GLU A 343 -3.73 -3.49 14.04
C GLU A 343 -3.69 -3.41 12.51
N ASN A 344 -4.86 -3.50 11.86
CA ASN A 344 -4.99 -3.32 10.42
C ASN A 344 -4.58 -1.91 9.99
N ILE A 345 -5.03 -0.87 10.70
CA ILE A 345 -4.63 0.52 10.41
C ILE A 345 -3.12 0.69 10.52
N ASP A 346 -2.50 0.18 11.59
CA ASP A 346 -1.06 0.31 11.81
C ASP A 346 -0.27 -0.42 10.72
N THR A 347 -0.76 -1.57 10.25
CA THR A 347 -0.15 -2.34 9.16
C THR A 347 -0.36 -1.66 7.80
N VAL A 348 -1.56 -1.15 7.51
CA VAL A 348 -1.84 -0.38 6.29
C VAL A 348 -0.96 0.87 6.23
N MET A 349 -0.77 1.58 7.35
CA MET A 349 0.13 2.73 7.42
C MET A 349 1.56 2.35 7.01
N LYS A 350 2.11 1.23 7.53
CA LYS A 350 3.43 0.73 7.11
C LYS A 350 3.48 0.39 5.63
N THR A 351 2.44 -0.24 5.08
CA THR A 351 2.37 -0.55 3.64
C THR A 351 2.32 0.72 2.81
N LEU A 352 1.55 1.73 3.22
CA LEU A 352 1.47 3.03 2.57
C LEU A 352 2.82 3.75 2.60
N GLU A 353 3.50 3.80 3.75
CA GLU A 353 4.84 4.38 3.88
C GLU A 353 5.82 3.70 2.90
N ASN A 354 5.84 2.36 2.89
CA ASN A 354 6.67 1.60 1.97
C ASN A 354 6.35 1.93 0.51
N ARG A 355 5.06 1.97 0.16
CA ARG A 355 4.60 2.23 -1.21
C ARG A 355 4.99 3.64 -1.65
N ILE A 356 4.64 4.67 -0.89
CA ILE A 356 5.03 6.05 -1.15
C ILE A 356 6.55 6.18 -1.36
N ASN A 357 7.35 5.53 -0.51
CA ASN A 357 8.81 5.50 -0.66
C ASN A 357 9.25 4.82 -1.98
N LYS A 358 8.63 3.72 -2.40
CA LYS A 358 8.94 3.06 -3.69
C LYS A 358 8.55 3.89 -4.91
N PHE A 359 7.54 4.74 -4.78
CA PHE A 359 7.11 5.65 -5.84
C PHE A 359 7.94 6.94 -5.88
N GLY A 360 8.90 7.13 -4.96
CA GLY A 360 9.87 8.23 -5.00
C GLY A 360 9.34 9.55 -4.43
N VAL A 361 8.28 9.48 -3.64
CA VAL A 361 7.64 10.65 -3.04
C VAL A 361 8.41 11.07 -1.78
N ALA A 362 9.12 12.20 -1.86
CA ALA A 362 10.12 12.58 -0.86
C ALA A 362 9.55 13.13 0.46
N GLU A 363 8.34 13.69 0.48
CA GLU A 363 7.80 14.41 1.65
C GLU A 363 6.33 14.08 1.94
N SER A 364 5.98 12.81 2.23
CA SER A 364 4.61 12.47 2.63
C SER A 364 4.35 12.61 4.13
N SER A 365 3.11 12.91 4.50
CA SER A 365 2.62 12.75 5.86
C SER A 365 1.50 11.72 5.89
N ILE A 366 1.71 10.64 6.64
CA ILE A 366 0.69 9.63 6.91
C ILE A 366 0.34 9.73 8.39
N ARG A 367 -0.93 9.97 8.69
CA ARG A 367 -1.42 10.15 10.07
C ARG A 367 -2.70 9.36 10.28
N ARG A 368 -2.88 8.83 11.47
CA ARG A 368 -4.18 8.28 11.88
C ARG A 368 -5.13 9.41 12.23
N VAL A 369 -6.40 9.28 11.86
CA VAL A 369 -7.46 10.18 12.31
C VAL A 369 -8.01 9.67 13.63
N SER A 370 -8.01 10.52 14.67
CA SER A 370 -8.48 10.13 16.00
C SER A 370 -9.96 9.73 16.01
N GLY A 371 -10.28 8.68 16.76
CA GLY A 371 -11.66 8.23 17.00
C GLY A 371 -12.34 7.50 15.82
N ARG A 372 -11.66 7.28 14.70
CA ARG A 372 -12.16 6.49 13.57
C ARG A 372 -11.05 5.62 12.98
N PRO A 373 -11.36 4.46 12.36
CA PRO A 373 -10.36 3.65 11.67
C PRO A 373 -10.04 4.28 10.30
N ARG A 374 -9.42 5.46 10.32
CA ARG A 374 -9.10 6.26 9.14
C ARG A 374 -7.63 6.67 9.14
N ILE A 375 -7.07 6.75 7.94
CA ILE A 375 -5.71 7.19 7.65
C ILE A 375 -5.80 8.42 6.75
N LEU A 376 -5.19 9.50 7.20
CA LEU A 376 -4.99 10.72 6.44
C LEU A 376 -3.61 10.68 5.78
N ILE A 377 -3.58 10.93 4.48
CA ILE A 377 -2.38 10.93 3.66
C ILE A 377 -2.29 12.28 2.96
N GLU A 378 -1.17 12.95 3.14
CA GLU A 378 -0.86 14.23 2.49
C GLU A 378 0.44 14.08 1.71
N ILE A 379 0.40 14.38 0.41
CA ILE A 379 1.57 14.34 -0.47
C ILE A 379 1.69 15.69 -1.19
N PRO A 380 2.69 16.52 -0.85
CA PRO A 380 2.98 17.77 -1.52
C PRO A 380 3.74 17.54 -2.84
N GLU A 381 3.56 18.45 -3.80
CA GLU A 381 4.38 18.52 -5.03
C GLU A 381 4.49 17.20 -5.82
N GLU A 382 3.42 16.40 -5.84
CA GLU A 382 3.39 15.12 -6.57
C GLU A 382 3.39 15.35 -8.09
N GLN A 383 4.35 14.74 -8.79
CA GLN A 383 4.50 14.91 -10.25
C GLN A 383 3.46 14.12 -11.04
N ASN A 384 3.07 12.93 -10.54
CA ASN A 384 2.05 12.10 -11.16
C ASN A 384 0.95 11.73 -10.14
N PRO A 385 0.05 12.67 -9.79
CA PRO A 385 -0.92 12.48 -8.73
C PRO A 385 -1.88 11.32 -9.04
N THR A 386 -2.22 11.09 -10.32
CA THR A 386 -3.11 10.00 -10.72
C THR A 386 -2.48 8.63 -10.45
N GLN A 387 -1.22 8.41 -10.86
CA GLN A 387 -0.54 7.14 -10.65
C GLN A 387 -0.25 6.87 -9.17
N THR A 388 0.17 7.92 -8.43
CA THR A 388 0.44 7.82 -6.98
C THR A 388 -0.85 7.57 -6.20
N LEU A 389 -1.95 8.22 -6.57
CA LEU A 389 -3.27 7.96 -5.99
C LEU A 389 -3.75 6.53 -6.26
N ALA A 390 -3.62 6.04 -7.49
CA ALA A 390 -3.94 4.66 -7.82
C ALA A 390 -3.13 3.71 -6.92
N ALA A 391 -1.82 3.93 -6.82
CA ALA A 391 -0.96 3.14 -5.96
C ALA A 391 -1.42 3.17 -4.49
N ILE A 392 -1.88 4.30 -3.95
CA ILE A 392 -2.34 4.42 -2.57
C ILE A 392 -3.68 3.70 -2.32
N LYS A 393 -4.58 3.69 -3.31
CA LYS A 393 -5.93 3.12 -3.18
C LYS A 393 -5.96 1.61 -3.42
N THR A 394 -5.12 1.11 -4.32
CA THR A 394 -4.97 -0.29 -4.70
C THR A 394 -4.59 -1.16 -3.49
N PRO A 395 -5.41 -2.11 -3.04
CA PRO A 395 -5.04 -3.01 -1.94
C PRO A 395 -3.74 -3.78 -2.23
N GLY A 396 -3.51 -4.20 -3.47
CA GLY A 396 -2.33 -4.95 -3.89
C GLY A 396 -2.44 -6.45 -3.58
N ILE A 397 -3.65 -7.00 -3.55
CA ILE A 397 -3.93 -8.41 -3.29
C ILE A 397 -3.57 -9.22 -4.53
N LEU A 398 -2.50 -10.00 -4.44
CA LEU A 398 -2.07 -10.95 -5.48
C LEU A 398 -2.71 -12.32 -5.23
N GLN A 399 -3.33 -12.90 -6.25
CA GLN A 399 -3.93 -14.24 -6.22
C GLN A 399 -3.60 -15.02 -7.48
N PHE A 400 -3.40 -16.33 -7.34
CA PHE A 400 -3.29 -17.27 -8.45
C PHE A 400 -4.48 -18.20 -8.39
N LYS A 401 -5.24 -18.26 -9.49
CA LYS A 401 -6.46 -19.08 -9.59
C LYS A 401 -6.44 -19.89 -10.87
N LEU A 402 -7.12 -21.03 -10.86
CA LEU A 402 -7.21 -21.89 -12.03
C LEU A 402 -8.34 -21.39 -12.94
N VAL A 403 -8.10 -21.35 -14.25
CA VAL A 403 -9.19 -21.12 -15.22
C VAL A 403 -9.92 -22.44 -15.44
N LEU A 404 -11.24 -22.44 -15.30
CA LEU A 404 -12.03 -23.65 -15.46
C LEU A 404 -12.13 -24.10 -16.91
N LYS A 405 -12.10 -25.42 -17.11
CA LYS A 405 -12.42 -26.05 -18.40
C LYS A 405 -13.91 -25.93 -18.69
N ASN A 406 -14.23 -25.62 -19.93
CA ASN A 406 -15.60 -25.64 -20.43
C ASN A 406 -15.97 -27.10 -20.77
N PRO A 407 -16.98 -27.68 -20.08
CA PRO A 407 -17.34 -29.08 -20.27
C PRO A 407 -17.95 -29.36 -21.65
N VAL A 408 -18.44 -28.32 -22.36
CA VAL A 408 -19.09 -28.44 -23.67
C VAL A 408 -18.05 -28.36 -24.79
N THR A 409 -17.13 -27.40 -24.74
CA THR A 409 -16.14 -27.19 -25.82
C THR A 409 -14.84 -27.96 -25.60
N GLY A 410 -14.58 -28.42 -24.38
CA GLY A 410 -13.30 -29.01 -23.97
C GLY A 410 -12.16 -27.98 -23.82
N GLY A 411 -12.39 -26.72 -24.22
CA GLY A 411 -11.48 -25.60 -24.01
C GLY A 411 -11.58 -25.03 -22.60
N HIS A 412 -11.06 -23.83 -22.38
CA HIS A 412 -11.26 -23.10 -21.13
C HIS A 412 -12.45 -22.16 -21.26
N TRP A 413 -13.12 -21.87 -20.15
CA TRP A 413 -14.09 -20.79 -20.09
C TRP A 413 -13.35 -19.45 -20.14
N SER A 414 -13.15 -18.96 -21.35
CA SER A 414 -12.54 -17.66 -21.64
C SER A 414 -13.16 -17.06 -22.89
N GLY A 415 -13.15 -15.74 -23.02
CA GLY A 415 -13.52 -15.09 -24.27
C GLY A 415 -12.95 -13.70 -24.44
N GLN A 416 -12.83 -13.28 -25.70
CA GLN A 416 -12.11 -12.07 -26.07
C GLN A 416 -13.02 -10.83 -26.06
N ALA A 417 -12.47 -9.69 -25.64
CA ALA A 417 -13.16 -8.41 -25.64
C ALA A 417 -13.67 -8.05 -27.06
N GLY A 418 -14.93 -7.62 -27.16
CA GLY A 418 -15.53 -7.17 -28.42
C GLY A 418 -15.97 -8.28 -29.38
N MET A 419 -15.71 -9.55 -29.08
CA MET A 419 -16.30 -10.69 -29.79
C MET A 419 -17.69 -11.00 -29.21
N LEU A 420 -18.62 -11.44 -30.07
CA LEU A 420 -19.96 -11.93 -29.69
C LEU A 420 -19.90 -13.30 -29.00
N GLU A 421 -18.82 -13.63 -28.30
CA GLU A 421 -18.77 -14.87 -27.51
C GLU A 421 -19.67 -14.69 -26.29
N PRO A 422 -20.76 -15.47 -26.19
CA PRO A 422 -21.67 -15.32 -25.07
C PRO A 422 -20.95 -15.77 -23.80
N LYS A 423 -20.92 -14.87 -22.81
CA LYS A 423 -20.57 -15.24 -21.43
C LYS A 423 -21.49 -16.37 -20.98
N PRO A 424 -21.02 -17.29 -20.10
CA PRO A 424 -21.90 -18.27 -19.49
C PRO A 424 -23.14 -17.58 -18.90
N SER A 425 -24.33 -18.07 -19.24
CA SER A 425 -25.57 -17.62 -18.59
C SER A 425 -25.59 -18.01 -17.11
N GLU A 426 -24.96 -19.13 -16.78
CA GLU A 426 -24.79 -19.64 -15.42
C GLU A 426 -23.33 -20.05 -15.21
N LEU A 427 -22.76 -19.62 -14.09
CA LEU A 427 -21.41 -19.97 -13.68
C LEU A 427 -21.40 -21.32 -12.95
N PRO A 428 -20.40 -22.18 -13.17
CA PRO A 428 -20.20 -23.38 -12.36
C PRO A 428 -20.16 -23.07 -10.86
N PRO A 429 -20.66 -23.96 -9.99
CA PRO A 429 -20.58 -23.76 -8.54
C PRO A 429 -19.14 -23.53 -8.07
N GLY A 430 -18.93 -22.57 -7.17
CA GLY A 430 -17.59 -22.24 -6.67
C GLY A 430 -16.67 -21.63 -7.73
N SER A 431 -17.24 -21.02 -8.77
CA SER A 431 -16.50 -20.26 -9.78
C SER A 431 -16.85 -18.77 -9.78
N GLU A 432 -15.95 -17.98 -10.36
CA GLU A 432 -16.09 -16.54 -10.47
C GLU A 432 -15.69 -16.06 -11.87
N LEU A 433 -16.33 -14.97 -12.34
CA LEU A 433 -16.02 -14.38 -13.64
C LEU A 433 -15.12 -13.17 -13.41
N ARG A 434 -13.95 -13.15 -14.06
CA ARG A 434 -12.99 -12.04 -13.97
C ARG A 434 -12.56 -11.59 -15.34
N TYR A 435 -12.04 -10.36 -15.38
CA TYR A 435 -11.58 -9.71 -16.60
C TYR A 435 -10.11 -9.36 -16.50
N ASP A 436 -9.42 -9.42 -17.62
CA ASP A 436 -8.08 -8.85 -17.76
C ASP A 436 -8.14 -7.36 -18.15
N ILE A 437 -6.96 -6.76 -18.26
CA ILE A 437 -6.77 -5.34 -18.63
C ILE A 437 -7.29 -5.02 -20.04
N ASP A 438 -7.34 -6.00 -20.93
CA ASP A 438 -7.80 -5.86 -22.32
C ASP A 438 -9.32 -6.10 -22.44
N GLY A 439 -9.97 -6.49 -21.34
CA GLY A 439 -11.42 -6.77 -21.26
C GLY A 439 -11.80 -8.20 -21.64
N ASN A 440 -10.83 -9.10 -21.82
CA ASN A 440 -11.10 -10.52 -22.01
C ASN A 440 -11.60 -11.10 -20.69
N TRP A 441 -12.52 -12.05 -20.76
CA TRP A 441 -13.11 -12.66 -19.57
C TRP A 441 -12.63 -14.10 -19.39
N TYR A 442 -12.56 -14.53 -18.14
CA TYR A 442 -12.18 -15.87 -17.74
C TYR A 442 -13.07 -16.32 -16.57
N VAL A 443 -13.48 -17.59 -16.57
CA VAL A 443 -14.13 -18.20 -15.40
C VAL A 443 -13.08 -18.95 -14.59
N LEU A 444 -12.93 -18.56 -13.34
CA LEU A 444 -11.88 -19.03 -12.45
C LEU A 444 -12.47 -19.86 -11.30
N THR A 445 -11.65 -20.68 -10.67
CA THR A 445 -11.94 -21.18 -9.31
C THR A 445 -12.10 -20.02 -8.36
N SER A 446 -12.97 -20.14 -7.35
CA SER A 446 -13.11 -19.08 -6.33
C SER A 446 -11.90 -19.02 -5.40
N GLU A 447 -11.36 -20.19 -5.05
CA GLU A 447 -10.21 -20.32 -4.19
C GLU A 447 -8.92 -20.07 -4.96
N ALA A 448 -8.02 -19.32 -4.32
CA ALA A 448 -6.66 -19.12 -4.80
C ALA A 448 -5.75 -20.20 -4.24
N PHE A 449 -4.98 -20.86 -5.11
CA PHE A 449 -4.00 -21.88 -4.67
C PHE A 449 -2.68 -21.26 -4.22
N LEU A 450 -2.41 -20.01 -4.63
CA LEU A 450 -1.32 -19.16 -4.14
C LEU A 450 -1.79 -17.73 -4.00
N SER A 451 -1.11 -17.00 -3.12
CA SER A 451 -1.37 -15.59 -2.84
C SER A 451 -0.08 -14.79 -2.65
N GLY A 452 -0.21 -13.48 -2.47
CA GLY A 452 0.93 -12.60 -2.18
C GLY A 452 1.77 -13.00 -0.96
N SER A 453 1.20 -13.66 0.05
CA SER A 453 1.97 -14.13 1.22
C SER A 453 2.92 -15.29 0.91
N ASP A 454 2.71 -15.98 -0.21
CA ASP A 454 3.61 -17.04 -0.67
C ASP A 454 4.85 -16.48 -1.39
N LEU A 455 4.91 -15.16 -1.62
CA LEU A 455 6.08 -14.46 -2.18
C LEU A 455 7.08 -14.01 -1.10
N LYS A 456 8.36 -14.00 -1.46
CA LYS A 456 9.40 -13.32 -0.66
C LYS A 456 9.14 -11.81 -0.69
N SER A 457 9.22 -11.17 0.48
CA SER A 457 9.06 -9.72 0.61
C SER A 457 10.05 -8.96 -0.26
N ASN A 458 9.59 -7.87 -0.90
CA ASN A 458 10.42 -6.97 -1.72
C ASN A 458 11.16 -7.67 -2.90
N SER A 459 10.67 -8.83 -3.35
CA SER A 459 11.35 -9.66 -4.37
C SER A 459 10.92 -9.42 -5.81
N ALA A 460 9.79 -8.74 -6.05
CA ALA A 460 9.32 -8.49 -7.41
C ALA A 460 10.20 -7.44 -8.12
N GLN A 461 10.55 -7.69 -9.38
CA GLN A 461 11.36 -6.79 -10.19
C GLN A 461 10.99 -6.85 -11.67
N VAL A 462 11.18 -5.74 -12.38
CA VAL A 462 11.04 -5.71 -13.83
C VAL A 462 12.19 -6.51 -14.43
N SER A 463 11.85 -7.39 -15.35
CA SER A 463 12.77 -8.14 -16.18
C SER A 463 12.41 -7.93 -17.65
N ARG A 464 13.24 -8.44 -18.56
CA ARG A 464 13.01 -8.39 -19.99
C ARG A 464 12.95 -9.82 -20.52
N GLY A 465 11.90 -10.13 -21.26
CA GLY A 465 11.76 -11.38 -22.01
C GLY A 465 12.75 -11.46 -23.17
N GLU A 466 12.73 -12.58 -23.88
CA GLU A 466 13.66 -12.89 -24.97
C GLU A 466 13.62 -11.86 -26.11
N PHE A 467 12.45 -11.26 -26.36
CA PHE A 467 12.23 -10.21 -27.37
C PHE A 467 12.27 -8.79 -26.81
N GLY A 468 12.73 -8.60 -25.58
CA GLY A 468 12.77 -7.29 -24.92
C GLY A 468 11.42 -6.80 -24.37
N SER A 469 10.37 -7.61 -24.40
CA SER A 469 9.09 -7.32 -23.73
C SER A 469 9.29 -7.20 -22.21
N PRO A 470 8.70 -6.21 -21.54
CA PRO A 470 8.80 -6.09 -20.09
C PRO A 470 7.97 -7.18 -19.40
N GLU A 471 8.55 -7.77 -18.36
CA GLU A 471 7.95 -8.84 -17.55
C GLU A 471 8.17 -8.53 -16.06
N VAL A 472 7.34 -9.08 -15.18
CA VAL A 472 7.56 -8.97 -13.73
C VAL A 472 8.03 -10.31 -13.19
N LEU A 473 9.28 -10.38 -12.76
CA LEU A 473 9.87 -11.54 -12.10
C LEU A 473 9.60 -11.45 -10.59
N MET A 474 9.11 -12.53 -10.00
CA MET A 474 8.85 -12.65 -8.56
C MET A 474 9.44 -13.94 -8.00
N TYR A 475 9.77 -13.94 -6.71
CA TYR A 475 10.35 -15.10 -6.03
C TYR A 475 9.45 -15.58 -4.92
N PHE A 476 9.23 -16.89 -4.86
CA PHE A 476 8.43 -17.53 -3.82
C PHE A 476 9.25 -17.77 -2.55
N THR A 477 8.54 -17.86 -1.43
CA THR A 477 9.03 -18.50 -0.20
C THR A 477 9.19 -20.02 -0.43
N SER A 478 9.85 -20.73 0.49
CA SER A 478 10.01 -22.18 0.36
C SER A 478 8.66 -22.92 0.36
N ASP A 479 7.69 -22.46 1.16
CA ASP A 479 6.34 -23.03 1.18
C ASP A 479 5.57 -22.70 -0.11
N GLY A 480 5.66 -21.45 -0.57
CA GLY A 480 5.07 -21.01 -1.84
C GLY A 480 5.60 -21.79 -3.04
N GLN A 481 6.92 -22.02 -3.10
CA GLN A 481 7.55 -22.81 -4.16
C GLN A 481 7.04 -24.26 -4.17
N ARG A 482 6.88 -24.89 -3.00
CA ARG A 482 6.33 -26.24 -2.89
C ARG A 482 4.90 -26.30 -3.41
N LYS A 483 4.02 -25.41 -2.92
CA LYS A 483 2.62 -25.29 -3.37
C LYS A 483 2.54 -25.07 -4.89
N PHE A 484 3.34 -24.16 -5.43
CA PHE A 484 3.39 -23.88 -6.86
C PHE A 484 3.82 -25.09 -7.68
N SER A 485 4.86 -25.79 -7.23
CA SER A 485 5.38 -26.97 -7.92
C SER A 485 4.40 -28.14 -7.91
N GLU A 486 3.76 -28.40 -6.76
CA GLU A 486 2.72 -29.43 -6.64
C GLU A 486 1.52 -29.11 -7.53
N PHE A 487 1.04 -27.86 -7.51
CA PHE A 487 -0.08 -27.42 -8.31
C PHE A 487 0.19 -27.51 -9.81
N THR A 488 1.31 -26.93 -10.28
CA THR A 488 1.66 -26.98 -11.72
C THR A 488 1.90 -28.40 -12.22
N GLY A 489 2.37 -29.32 -11.37
CA GLY A 489 2.49 -30.73 -11.72
C GLY A 489 1.16 -31.47 -11.88
N ALA A 490 0.11 -31.01 -11.19
CA ALA A 490 -1.23 -31.60 -11.27
C ALA A 490 -2.10 -30.99 -12.39
N HIS A 491 -1.80 -29.77 -12.82
CA HIS A 491 -2.61 -28.96 -13.74
C HIS A 491 -1.89 -28.65 -15.06
N VAL A 492 -1.14 -29.61 -15.61
CA VAL A 492 -0.48 -29.46 -16.92
C VAL A 492 -1.54 -29.26 -18.02
N ASP A 493 -1.22 -28.40 -18.99
CA ASP A 493 -2.08 -27.93 -20.08
C ASP A 493 -3.28 -27.06 -19.67
N GLU A 494 -3.39 -26.68 -18.40
CA GLU A 494 -4.44 -25.77 -17.92
C GLU A 494 -3.96 -24.32 -17.85
N LEU A 495 -4.89 -23.36 -17.95
CA LEU A 495 -4.59 -21.94 -17.79
C LEU A 495 -4.63 -21.54 -16.32
N THR A 496 -3.66 -20.74 -15.89
CA THR A 496 -3.58 -20.18 -14.54
C THR A 496 -3.67 -18.66 -14.62
N ALA A 497 -4.71 -18.09 -14.03
CA ALA A 497 -4.86 -16.65 -13.91
C ALA A 497 -4.02 -16.12 -12.75
N ILE A 498 -3.22 -15.09 -13.04
CA ILE A 498 -2.49 -14.28 -12.06
C ILE A 498 -3.23 -12.96 -11.95
N MET A 499 -3.77 -12.66 -10.77
CA MET A 499 -4.65 -11.52 -10.54
C MET A 499 -4.07 -10.56 -9.53
N LEU A 500 -4.29 -9.26 -9.76
CA LEU A 500 -4.05 -8.20 -8.80
C LEU A 500 -5.37 -7.44 -8.58
N ASP A 501 -5.86 -7.42 -7.35
CA ASP A 501 -7.09 -6.72 -6.96
C ASP A 501 -8.29 -7.05 -7.87
N GLU A 502 -8.57 -8.34 -8.08
CA GLU A 502 -9.64 -8.87 -8.93
C GLU A 502 -9.46 -8.63 -10.45
N VAL A 503 -8.35 -8.02 -10.88
CA VAL A 503 -8.04 -7.84 -12.31
C VAL A 503 -6.97 -8.84 -12.73
N ILE A 504 -7.26 -9.62 -13.77
CA ILE A 504 -6.31 -10.58 -14.34
C ILE A 504 -5.17 -9.79 -15.00
N GLN A 505 -3.95 -10.01 -14.52
CA GLN A 505 -2.73 -9.44 -15.11
C GLN A 505 -2.24 -10.33 -16.25
N SER A 506 -2.37 -11.66 -16.10
CA SER A 506 -2.05 -12.63 -17.13
C SER A 506 -2.73 -13.98 -16.86
N ALA A 507 -2.94 -14.77 -17.91
CA ALA A 507 -3.48 -16.12 -17.81
C ALA A 507 -2.64 -17.15 -18.62
N PRO A 508 -1.36 -17.37 -18.25
CA PRO A 508 -0.49 -18.29 -18.98
C PRO A 508 -0.95 -19.75 -18.87
N ARG A 509 -0.59 -20.55 -19.87
CA ARG A 509 -0.74 -22.02 -19.85
C ARG A 509 0.40 -22.65 -19.08
N ILE A 510 0.08 -23.62 -18.22
CA ILE A 510 1.07 -24.49 -17.59
C ILE A 510 1.53 -25.52 -18.62
N THR A 511 2.78 -25.45 -19.05
CA THR A 511 3.36 -26.40 -20.02
C THR A 511 4.00 -27.61 -19.35
N GLU A 512 4.53 -27.43 -18.14
CA GLU A 512 5.21 -28.47 -17.37
C GLU A 512 5.17 -28.15 -15.87
N LYS A 513 5.58 -29.12 -15.04
CA LYS A 513 5.75 -28.91 -13.60
C LYS A 513 6.88 -27.90 -13.34
N ILE A 514 6.55 -26.77 -12.74
CA ILE A 514 7.53 -25.71 -12.46
C ILE A 514 8.09 -25.90 -11.05
N SER A 515 9.37 -26.29 -10.97
CA SER A 515 10.07 -26.46 -9.69
C SER A 515 10.96 -25.25 -9.33
N SER A 516 10.99 -24.22 -10.19
CA SER A 516 11.75 -22.98 -9.96
C SER A 516 11.26 -22.22 -8.73
N PRO A 517 12.14 -21.57 -7.95
CA PRO A 517 11.74 -20.67 -6.85
C PRO A 517 11.18 -19.33 -7.34
N SER A 518 11.09 -19.11 -8.65
CA SER A 518 10.60 -17.88 -9.26
C SER A 518 9.53 -18.15 -10.31
N ALA A 519 8.67 -17.16 -10.50
CA ALA A 519 7.69 -17.09 -11.58
C ALA A 519 7.74 -15.72 -12.25
N ARG A 520 7.22 -15.66 -13.48
CA ARG A 520 7.16 -14.45 -14.28
C ARG A 520 5.71 -14.14 -14.61
N ILE A 521 5.32 -12.88 -14.43
CA ILE A 521 4.08 -12.34 -14.97
C ILE A 521 4.43 -11.74 -16.32
N THR A 522 3.95 -12.38 -17.39
CA THR A 522 4.14 -11.96 -18.79
C THR A 522 2.83 -11.41 -19.34
N GLY A 523 2.90 -10.58 -20.37
CA GLY A 523 1.73 -9.94 -20.97
C GLY A 523 2.11 -8.82 -21.92
N SER A 524 1.11 -8.09 -22.40
CA SER A 524 1.22 -6.89 -23.24
C SER A 524 1.59 -5.63 -22.42
N PHE A 525 2.47 -5.76 -21.43
CA PHE A 525 2.82 -4.65 -20.54
C PHE A 525 3.67 -3.59 -21.24
N THR A 526 3.42 -2.35 -20.87
CA THR A 526 4.38 -1.25 -21.03
C THR A 526 5.44 -1.28 -19.91
N ASP A 527 6.57 -0.59 -20.13
CA ASP A 527 7.60 -0.43 -19.09
C ASP A 527 7.05 0.24 -17.81
N GLU A 528 6.10 1.16 -17.97
CA GLU A 528 5.45 1.85 -16.86
C GLU A 528 4.52 0.91 -16.07
N GLU A 529 3.73 0.07 -16.75
CA GLU A 529 2.84 -0.92 -16.12
C GLU A 529 3.63 -2.00 -15.39
N ALA A 530 4.67 -2.56 -16.01
CA ALA A 530 5.53 -3.56 -15.36
C ALA A 530 6.24 -2.97 -14.13
N SER A 531 6.71 -1.72 -14.23
CA SER A 531 7.31 -0.98 -13.11
C SER A 531 6.29 -0.72 -11.99
N TYR A 532 5.07 -0.32 -12.34
CA TYR A 532 3.97 -0.13 -11.39
C TYR A 532 3.64 -1.42 -10.65
N LEU A 533 3.40 -2.51 -11.38
CA LEU A 533 3.07 -3.83 -10.84
C LEU A 533 4.19 -4.32 -9.90
N ALA A 534 5.45 -4.24 -10.33
CA ALA A 534 6.59 -4.63 -9.49
C ALA A 534 6.69 -3.79 -8.20
N LYS A 535 6.40 -2.48 -8.26
CA LYS A 535 6.37 -1.61 -7.06
C LYS A 535 5.25 -2.00 -6.09
N ILE A 536 4.04 -2.29 -6.60
CA ILE A 536 2.91 -2.75 -5.78
C ILE A 536 3.23 -4.07 -5.08
N LEU A 537 3.71 -5.07 -5.83
CA LEU A 537 4.07 -6.38 -5.28
C LEU A 537 5.21 -6.31 -4.25
N ARG A 538 6.18 -5.41 -4.44
CA ARG A 538 7.25 -5.17 -3.45
C ARG A 538 6.75 -4.52 -2.18
N ALA A 539 5.81 -3.59 -2.28
CA ALA A 539 5.24 -2.87 -1.15
C ALA A 539 4.35 -3.80 -0.29
N GLY A 540 3.72 -4.80 -0.92
CA GLY A 540 2.83 -5.76 -0.28
C GLY A 540 1.36 -5.34 -0.35
N ALA A 541 0.48 -6.27 0.02
CA ALA A 541 -0.95 -6.07 0.07
C ALA A 541 -1.38 -5.34 1.35
N PHE A 542 -2.51 -4.66 1.31
CA PHE A 542 -3.20 -4.27 2.53
C PHE A 542 -3.75 -5.52 3.24
N PRO A 543 -3.62 -5.60 4.58
CA PRO A 543 -4.17 -6.72 5.35
C PRO A 543 -5.70 -6.72 5.36
N ALA A 544 -6.33 -5.60 5.03
CA ALA A 544 -7.76 -5.45 4.97
C ALA A 544 -8.16 -4.37 3.93
N PRO A 545 -9.36 -4.48 3.32
CA PRO A 545 -9.83 -3.52 2.34
C PRO A 545 -10.03 -2.11 2.91
N MET A 546 -9.63 -1.11 2.13
CA MET A 546 -9.80 0.31 2.45
C MET A 546 -10.78 0.95 1.47
N LYS A 547 -11.61 1.86 1.95
CA LYS A 547 -12.52 2.70 1.17
C LYS A 547 -12.07 4.15 1.23
N THR A 548 -12.20 4.88 0.13
CA THR A 548 -11.87 6.30 0.09
C THR A 548 -12.98 7.10 0.75
N ALA A 549 -12.68 7.78 1.86
CA ALA A 549 -13.62 8.65 2.56
C ALA A 549 -13.57 10.09 2.02
N GLU A 550 -12.38 10.55 1.64
CA GLU A 550 -12.17 11.88 1.05
C GLU A 550 -10.97 11.84 0.10
N GLU A 551 -11.06 12.56 -1.02
CA GLU A 551 -10.00 12.69 -2.01
C GLU A 551 -10.01 14.10 -2.57
N ARG A 552 -8.88 14.80 -2.47
CA ARG A 552 -8.71 16.14 -3.00
C ARG A 552 -7.33 16.31 -3.59
N ILE A 553 -7.27 16.72 -4.85
CA ILE A 553 -6.02 17.06 -5.55
C ILE A 553 -6.04 18.57 -5.78
N VAL A 554 -5.00 19.26 -5.29
CA VAL A 554 -4.81 20.71 -5.44
C VAL A 554 -3.64 20.94 -6.38
N GLY A 555 -3.89 21.64 -7.49
CA GLY A 555 -2.84 21.97 -8.45
C GLY A 555 -1.81 22.97 -7.87
N PRO A 556 -0.53 22.88 -8.26
CA PRO A 556 0.55 23.74 -7.76
C PRO A 556 0.40 25.22 -8.17
N THR A 557 -0.44 25.52 -9.17
CA THR A 557 -0.55 26.86 -9.78
C THR A 557 -1.28 27.88 -8.92
N LEU A 558 -2.27 27.47 -8.11
CA LEU A 558 -3.08 28.38 -7.29
C LEU A 558 -2.28 28.98 -6.12
N GLY A 559 -1.44 28.16 -5.47
CA GLY A 559 -0.58 28.57 -4.37
C GLY A 559 0.61 29.43 -4.84
N ALA A 560 1.30 29.00 -5.90
CA ALA A 560 2.47 29.69 -6.42
C ALA A 560 2.16 31.13 -6.89
N GLU A 561 1.03 31.34 -7.56
CA GLU A 561 0.62 32.66 -8.03
C GLU A 561 0.23 33.58 -6.86
N SER A 562 -0.45 33.03 -5.84
CA SER A 562 -0.81 33.78 -4.63
C SER A 562 0.43 34.23 -3.84
N ILE A 563 1.44 33.36 -3.73
CA ILE A 563 2.74 33.69 -3.11
C ILE A 563 3.43 34.79 -3.91
N ARG A 564 3.51 34.66 -5.24
CA ARG A 564 4.17 35.64 -6.10
C ARG A 564 3.53 37.02 -5.98
N ARG A 565 2.19 37.10 -6.01
CA ARG A 565 1.45 38.35 -5.82
C ARG A 565 1.66 38.93 -4.43
N GLY A 566 1.67 38.09 -3.39
CA GLY A 566 1.96 38.50 -2.02
C GLY A 566 3.36 39.10 -1.87
N GLN A 567 4.37 38.47 -2.49
CA GLN A 567 5.76 38.98 -2.51
C GLN A 567 5.87 40.33 -3.22
N ILE A 568 5.21 40.49 -4.37
CA ILE A 568 5.18 41.76 -5.12
C ILE A 568 4.48 42.85 -4.30
N ALA A 569 3.30 42.56 -3.73
CA ALA A 569 2.55 43.49 -2.91
C ALA A 569 3.34 43.94 -1.68
N PHE A 570 4.03 43.00 -1.02
CA PHE A 570 4.91 43.30 0.11
C PHE A 570 6.08 44.19 -0.30
N ALA A 571 6.78 43.88 -1.40
CA ALA A 571 7.91 44.67 -1.88
C ALA A 571 7.50 46.10 -2.25
N ILE A 572 6.36 46.26 -2.91
CA ILE A 572 5.78 47.58 -3.24
C ILE A 572 5.42 48.33 -1.95
N GLY A 573 4.75 47.68 -1.00
CA GLY A 573 4.38 48.28 0.29
C GLY A 573 5.60 48.76 1.08
N LEU A 574 6.64 47.92 1.16
CA LEU A 574 7.92 48.27 1.78
C LEU A 574 8.56 49.50 1.12
N GLY A 575 8.61 49.52 -0.22
CA GLY A 575 9.14 50.64 -0.99
C GLY A 575 8.37 51.94 -0.75
N LEU A 576 7.03 51.87 -0.72
CA LEU A 576 6.18 53.02 -0.43
C LEU A 576 6.41 53.57 0.98
N VAL A 577 6.59 52.72 1.99
CA VAL A 577 6.90 53.16 3.37
C VAL A 577 8.25 53.86 3.43
N VAL A 578 9.28 53.35 2.74
CA VAL A 578 10.60 53.99 2.68
C VAL A 578 10.51 55.35 1.97
N ILE A 579 9.82 55.43 0.84
CA ILE A 579 9.59 56.69 0.12
C ILE A 579 8.85 57.69 1.00
N PHE A 580 7.78 57.26 1.68
CA PHE A 580 7.03 58.10 2.61
C PHE A 580 7.91 58.61 3.74
N MET A 581 8.74 57.75 4.34
CA MET A 581 9.70 58.15 5.39
C MET A 581 10.68 59.21 4.89
N LEU A 582 11.21 59.07 3.67
CA LEU A 582 12.14 60.03 3.05
C LEU A 582 11.48 61.39 2.76
N ILE A 583 10.20 61.40 2.41
CA ILE A 583 9.44 62.64 2.15
C ILE A 583 9.03 63.31 3.47
N TYR A 584 8.50 62.54 4.42
CA TYR A 584 7.87 63.08 5.63
C TYR A 584 8.88 63.46 6.72
N TYR A 585 10.00 62.74 6.83
CA TYR A 585 11.05 62.99 7.84
C TYR A 585 12.26 63.75 7.29
N LYS A 586 12.06 64.49 6.20
CA LYS A 586 13.08 65.36 5.60
C LYS A 586 13.41 66.56 6.49
#